data_AF-A0AAU2EHR5-F1
#
_entry.id   AF-A0AAU2EHR5-F1
#
_cell.length_a   1.000
_cell.length_b   1.000
_cell.length_c   1.000
_cell.angle_alpha   90.00
_cell.angle_beta   90.00
_cell.angle_gamma   90.00
#
_symmetry.space_group_name_H-M   'P 1'
#
loop_
_entity.id
_entity.type
_entity.pdbx_description
1 polymer ?
#
loop_
_entity_poly.entity_id
_entity_poly.type
_entity_poly.pdbx_seq_one_letter_code
_entity_poly.pdbx_strand_id
1 'polypeptide(L)'
;MGRPMPRPGEVLWTPEDRAWALALAAVEAESCSGCGQPLAQTLDPELEEMWRAEIVKCHGCATAARQVDGWQHGGGDARGAQVRVIRRENLPWQTASSTSS
;
A
#
# COMPACT_ATOMS: atom_id res chain seq x y z
N MET A 1 -21.42 2.01 -4.94
CA MET A 1 -22.59 1.46 -4.22
C MET A 1 -22.07 0.43 -3.23
N GLY A 2 -22.28 0.63 -1.93
CA GLY A 2 -21.87 -0.31 -0.88
C GLY A 2 -23.02 -1.24 -0.48
N ARG A 3 -22.70 -2.41 0.06
CA ARG A 3 -23.71 -3.31 0.63
C ARG A 3 -24.37 -2.64 1.84
N PRO A 4 -25.68 -2.81 2.07
CA PRO A 4 -26.34 -2.25 3.24
C PRO A 4 -25.74 -2.86 4.52
N MET A 5 -25.52 -2.03 5.53
CA MET A 5 -25.02 -2.49 6.84
C MET A 5 -26.04 -3.46 7.47
N PRO A 6 -25.62 -4.66 7.92
CA PRO A 6 -26.52 -5.57 8.60
C PRO A 6 -27.10 -4.95 9.87
N ARG A 7 -28.31 -5.36 10.24
CA ARG A 7 -28.99 -4.89 11.46
C ARG A 7 -28.36 -5.51 12.71
N PRO A 8 -28.59 -4.93 13.90
CA PRO A 8 -28.15 -5.56 15.15
C PRO A 8 -28.64 -7.02 15.26
N GLY A 9 -27.71 -7.95 15.40
CA GLY A 9 -27.99 -9.39 15.48
C GLY A 9 -27.88 -10.17 14.17
N GLU A 10 -27.74 -9.48 13.02
CA GLU A 10 -27.43 -10.13 11.74
C GLU A 10 -25.91 -10.32 11.57
N VAL A 11 -25.51 -11.39 10.87
CA VAL A 11 -24.09 -11.66 10.61
C VAL A 11 -23.52 -10.65 9.63
N LEU A 12 -22.38 -10.06 9.99
CA LEU A 12 -21.70 -9.08 9.14
C LEU A 12 -21.09 -9.71 7.88
N TRP A 13 -20.65 -10.96 7.98
CA TRP A 13 -20.04 -11.70 6.88
C TRP A 13 -21.05 -12.65 6.26
N THR A 14 -21.29 -12.47 4.96
CA THR A 14 -22.09 -13.40 4.17
C THR A 14 -21.26 -14.64 3.81
N PRO A 15 -21.91 -15.75 3.41
CA PRO A 15 -21.20 -16.87 2.81
C PRO A 15 -20.35 -16.47 1.60
N GLU A 16 -20.79 -15.47 0.84
CA GLU A 16 -20.04 -14.91 -0.28
C GLU A 16 -18.76 -14.19 0.17
N ASP A 17 -18.82 -13.38 1.24
CA ASP A 17 -17.62 -12.73 1.81
C ASP A 17 -16.58 -13.74 2.25
N ARG A 18 -17.05 -14.82 2.88
CA ARG A 18 -16.18 -15.94 3.25
C ARG A 18 -15.57 -16.60 2.02
N ALA A 19 -16.35 -16.84 0.97
CA ALA A 19 -15.85 -17.45 -0.27
C ALA A 19 -14.75 -16.58 -0.91
N TRP A 20 -14.96 -15.27 -0.99
CA TRP A 20 -13.94 -14.33 -1.50
C TRP A 20 -12.69 -14.30 -0.62
N ALA A 21 -12.83 -14.30 0.70
CA ALA A 21 -11.68 -14.34 1.62
C ALA A 21 -10.88 -15.64 1.49
N LEU A 22 -11.55 -16.79 1.34
CA LEU A 22 -10.89 -18.07 1.10
C LEU A 22 -10.18 -18.11 -0.27
N ALA A 23 -10.80 -17.54 -1.30
CA ALA A 23 -10.18 -17.43 -2.62
C ALA A 23 -8.94 -16.53 -2.58
N LEU A 24 -9.00 -15.39 -1.88
CA LEU A 24 -7.84 -14.52 -1.67
C LEU A 24 -6.72 -15.27 -0.94
N ALA A 25 -7.04 -15.97 0.15
CA ALA A 25 -6.05 -16.73 0.91
C ALA A 25 -5.37 -17.82 0.05
N ALA A 26 -6.10 -18.46 -0.86
CA ALA A 26 -5.53 -19.42 -1.81
C ALA A 26 -4.55 -18.75 -2.78
N VAL A 27 -4.91 -17.60 -3.36
CA VAL A 27 -4.01 -16.82 -4.24
C VAL A 27 -2.75 -16.36 -3.51
N GLU A 28 -2.90 -15.85 -2.28
CA GLU A 28 -1.77 -15.40 -1.46
C GLU A 28 -0.84 -16.56 -1.11
N ALA A 29 -1.38 -17.76 -0.83
CA ALA A 29 -0.58 -18.96 -0.56
C ALA A 29 0.23 -19.44 -1.78
N GLU A 30 -0.26 -19.19 -2.99
CA GLU A 30 0.41 -19.56 -4.25
C GLU A 30 1.31 -18.44 -4.81
N SER A 31 1.43 -17.32 -4.11
CA SER A 31 2.23 -16.16 -4.51
C SER A 31 3.52 -16.05 -3.70
N CYS A 32 4.60 -15.61 -4.34
CA CYS A 32 5.87 -15.36 -3.67
C CYS A 32 5.74 -14.20 -2.67
N SER A 33 6.12 -14.40 -1.41
CA SER A 33 6.03 -13.37 -0.36
C SER A 33 6.95 -12.17 -0.57
N GLY A 34 7.97 -12.30 -1.42
CA GLY A 34 8.89 -11.21 -1.78
C GLY A 34 8.40 -10.39 -2.96
N CYS A 35 8.20 -11.02 -4.12
CA CYS A 35 7.89 -10.32 -5.37
C CYS A 35 6.42 -10.37 -5.80
N GLY A 36 5.58 -11.16 -5.13
CA GLY A 36 4.15 -11.30 -5.43
C GLY A 36 3.80 -12.11 -6.68
N GLN A 37 4.78 -12.67 -7.39
CA GLN A 37 4.55 -13.48 -8.59
C GLN A 37 4.10 -14.92 -8.24
N PRO A 38 3.42 -15.65 -9.15
CA PRO A 38 3.00 -17.02 -8.91
C PRO A 38 4.18 -17.96 -8.68
N LEU A 39 4.17 -18.70 -7.58
CA LEU A 39 5.24 -19.63 -7.20
C LEU A 39 5.50 -20.70 -8.27
N ALA A 40 4.42 -21.20 -8.89
CA ALA A 40 4.50 -22.20 -9.95
C ALA A 40 5.35 -21.75 -11.15
N GLN A 41 5.42 -20.44 -11.43
CA GLN A 41 6.26 -19.90 -12.49
C GLN A 41 7.65 -19.54 -11.97
N THR A 42 7.74 -18.86 -10.82
CA THR A 42 9.03 -18.38 -10.31
C THR A 42 9.96 -19.50 -9.81
N LEU A 43 9.42 -20.69 -9.53
CA LEU A 43 10.18 -21.87 -9.14
C LEU A 43 10.40 -22.86 -10.29
N ASP A 44 9.89 -22.55 -11.49
CA ASP A 44 10.11 -23.37 -12.69
C ASP A 44 11.54 -23.11 -13.23
N PRO A 45 12.43 -24.11 -13.24
CA PRO A 45 13.79 -23.95 -13.75
C PRO A 45 13.82 -23.60 -15.25
N GLU A 46 12.79 -23.96 -16.02
CA GLU A 46 12.72 -23.60 -17.45
C GLU A 46 12.48 -22.10 -17.67
N LEU A 47 12.05 -21.39 -16.62
CA LEU A 47 11.75 -19.96 -16.67
C LEU A 47 12.84 -19.09 -16.00
N GLU A 48 13.97 -19.66 -15.58
CA GLU A 48 15.00 -18.95 -14.80
C GLU A 48 15.43 -17.61 -15.44
N GLU A 49 15.56 -17.58 -16.77
CA GLU A 49 16.05 -16.40 -17.51
C GLU A 49 14.94 -15.46 -18.02
N MET A 50 13.67 -15.73 -17.66
CA MET A 50 12.50 -14.99 -18.21
C MET A 50 12.10 -13.75 -17.41
N TRP A 51 12.82 -13.43 -16.34
CA TRP A 51 12.44 -12.38 -15.39
C TRP A 51 13.30 -11.12 -15.54
N ARG A 52 12.68 -9.95 -15.44
CA ARG A 52 13.37 -8.66 -15.36
C ARG A 52 12.88 -7.89 -14.14
N ALA A 53 13.82 -7.42 -13.32
CA ALA A 53 13.54 -6.53 -12.20
C ALA A 53 13.90 -5.07 -12.55
N GLU A 54 13.11 -4.13 -12.05
CA GLU A 54 13.35 -2.69 -12.17
C GLU A 54 13.31 -2.00 -10.81
N ILE A 55 14.20 -1.03 -10.61
CA ILE A 55 14.19 -0.21 -9.40
C ILE A 55 13.17 0.91 -9.57
N VAL A 56 12.09 0.88 -8.79
CA VAL A 56 11.06 1.92 -8.78
C VAL A 56 11.25 2.85 -7.59
N LYS A 57 11.30 4.16 -7.84
CA LYS A 57 11.39 5.18 -6.79
C LYS A 57 10.00 5.67 -6.40
N CYS A 58 9.55 5.36 -5.19
CA CYS A 58 8.35 5.99 -4.64
C CYS A 58 8.64 7.46 -4.27
N HIS A 59 8.03 8.41 -4.98
CA HIS A 59 8.23 9.84 -4.73
C HIS A 59 7.76 10.28 -3.32
N GLY A 60 6.74 9.62 -2.77
CA GLY A 60 6.28 9.83 -1.39
C GLY A 60 7.33 9.41 -0.37
N CYS A 61 7.83 8.17 -0.46
CA CYS A 61 8.88 7.67 0.42
C CYS A 61 10.19 8.44 0.26
N ALA A 62 10.57 8.80 -0.97
CA ALA A 62 11.74 9.64 -1.20
C ALA A 62 11.60 11.03 -0.54
N THR A 63 10.39 11.57 -0.48
CA THR A 63 10.10 12.84 0.23
C THR A 63 10.17 12.65 1.74
N ALA A 64 9.60 11.56 2.27
CA ALA A 64 9.71 11.22 3.69
C ALA A 64 11.17 11.04 4.12
N ALA A 65 11.96 10.31 3.34
CA ALA A 65 13.38 10.07 3.62
C ALA A 65 14.16 11.39 3.70
N ARG A 66 13.97 12.30 2.73
CA ARG A 66 14.59 13.64 2.77
C ARG A 66 14.18 14.44 4.01
N GLN A 67 12.93 14.32 4.45
CA GLN A 67 12.46 15.04 5.64
C GLN A 67 13.09 14.49 6.93
N VAL A 68 13.18 13.16 7.07
CA VAL A 68 13.86 12.51 8.20
C VAL A 68 15.33 12.88 8.22
N ASP A 69 15.98 12.80 7.07
CA ASP A 69 17.39 13.13 6.91
C ASP A 69 17.66 14.58 7.34
N GLY A 70 16.85 15.53 6.86
CA GLY A 70 16.94 16.93 7.29
C GLY A 70 16.67 17.14 8.79
N TRP A 71 15.72 16.41 9.38
CA TRP A 71 15.43 16.47 10.82
C TRP A 71 16.62 15.99 11.66
N GLN A 72 17.20 14.85 11.30
CA GLN A 72 18.36 14.29 12.00
C GLN A 72 19.59 15.18 11.89
N HIS A 73 19.88 15.69 10.68
CA HIS A 73 20.98 16.64 10.47
C HIS A 73 20.76 17.97 11.20
N GLY A 74 19.50 18.36 11.45
CA GLY A 74 19.14 19.50 12.28
C GLY A 74 19.23 19.26 13.79
N GLY A 75 19.73 18.10 14.24
CA GLY A 75 19.83 17.73 15.66
C GLY A 75 18.54 17.17 16.25
N GLY A 76 17.52 16.91 15.43
CA GLY A 76 16.28 16.29 15.85
C GLY A 76 16.45 14.80 16.12
N ASP A 77 15.87 14.32 17.23
CA ASP A 77 15.78 12.89 17.53
C ASP A 77 14.65 12.25 16.70
N ALA A 78 14.98 11.24 15.90
CA ALA A 78 14.02 10.52 15.07
C ALA A 78 13.32 9.38 15.82
N ARG A 79 13.75 9.04 17.04
CA ARG A 79 13.10 7.98 17.83
C ARG A 79 11.70 8.41 18.23
N GLY A 80 10.71 7.62 17.84
CA GLY A 80 9.29 7.93 18.05
C GLY A 80 8.72 8.98 17.09
N ALA A 81 9.51 9.50 16.14
CA ALA A 81 9.01 10.40 15.11
C ALA A 81 8.26 9.61 14.02
N GLN A 82 7.07 10.09 13.65
CA GLN A 82 6.34 9.58 12.49
C GLN A 82 6.34 10.63 11.38
N VAL A 83 6.56 10.20 10.14
CA VAL A 83 6.58 11.08 8.98
C VAL A 83 5.28 10.92 8.22
N ARG A 84 4.48 11.98 8.20
CA ARG A 84 3.26 12.03 7.41
C ARG A 84 3.56 12.59 6.02
N VAL A 85 3.32 11.79 4.99
CA VAL A 85 3.40 12.22 3.59
C VAL A 85 2.02 12.69 3.14
N ILE A 86 1.91 13.94 2.69
CA ILE A 86 0.67 14.54 2.18
C ILE A 86 0.92 14.95 0.73
N ARG A 87 0.00 14.59 -0.16
CA ARG A 87 0.01 15.11 -1.52
C ARG A 87 -0.16 16.63 -1.52
N ARG A 88 0.52 17.33 -2.42
CA ARG A 88 0.56 18.80 -2.43
C ARG A 88 -0.85 19.41 -2.54
N GLU A 89 -1.70 18.83 -3.39
CA GLU A 89 -3.09 19.23 -3.58
C GLU A 89 -3.97 19.08 -2.31
N ASN A 90 -3.55 18.23 -1.37
CA ASN A 90 -4.27 17.96 -0.11
C ASN A 90 -3.69 18.75 1.07
N LEU A 91 -2.78 19.69 0.82
CA LEU A 91 -2.24 20.53 1.88
C LEU A 91 -3.32 21.53 2.32
N PRO A 92 -3.57 21.65 3.64
CA PRO A 92 -4.71 22.41 4.14
C PRO A 92 -4.65 23.91 3.81
N TRP A 93 -3.47 24.44 3.46
CA TRP A 93 -3.29 25.84 3.04
C TRP A 93 -3.33 26.06 1.52
N GLN A 94 -3.52 25.01 0.70
CA GLN A 94 -3.68 25.13 -0.76
C GLN A 94 -5.14 24.99 -1.23
N THR A 95 -6.01 24.34 -0.45
CA THR A 95 -7.45 24.23 -0.74
C THR A 95 -8.22 25.55 -0.64
N ALA A 96 -7.61 26.62 -0.12
CA ALA A 96 -8.23 27.94 -0.01
C ALA A 96 -8.19 28.77 -1.31
N SER A 97 -7.51 28.30 -2.37
CA SER A 97 -7.17 29.14 -3.53
C SER A 97 -7.96 28.85 -4.82
N SER A 98 -8.96 27.95 -4.81
CA SER A 98 -9.68 27.55 -6.04
C SER A 98 -11.10 28.10 -6.21
N THR A 99 -11.57 29.01 -5.34
CA THR A 99 -12.85 29.72 -5.59
C THR A 99 -12.56 31.10 -6.20
N SER A 100 -12.29 31.13 -7.50
CA SER A 100 -12.33 32.36 -8.30
C SER A 100 -12.65 32.01 -9.75
N SER A 101 -13.94 31.93 -10.09
CA SER A 101 -14.54 32.19 -11.40
C SER A 101 -16.04 32.37 -11.22
#